data_AF-A0A9D5U6Z8-F1
#
_entry.id   AF-A0A9D5U6Z8-F1
#
_cell.length_a   1.000
_cell.length_b   1.000
_cell.length_c   1.000
_cell.angle_alpha   90.00
_cell.angle_beta   90.00
_cell.angle_gamma   90.00
#
_symmetry.space_group_name_H-M   'P 1'
#
loop_
_entity.id
_entity.type
_entity.pdbx_description
1 polymer ?
#
loop_
_entity_poly.entity_id
_entity_poly.type
_entity_poly.pdbx_seq_one_letter_code
_entity_poly.pdbx_strand_id
1 'polypeptide(L)'
;MTARRPSAFTLIELLIVVAIIAILAAIAVPNFLTAQVRARVARVEGDFHTLFLAVESYRVDNGLISANDIFTYVHKHTPHQHAIFTTPIKYMSTQLMDPFYERNNIVWNCVGGNIYTVTYGLYHVEPMNNQGVVPGWLPAGDLLTRTAYKQSKQYLTLSTGPGLSPVPQLNNQKLRVIDAPCGIVYDLSNGVLSPGDVLGFGPP
;
A
#
# COMPACT_ATOMS: atom_id res chain seq x y z
N MET A 1 45.29 -50.83 -18.60
CA MET A 1 44.14 -50.01 -18.19
C MET A 1 44.50 -49.30 -16.90
N THR A 2 44.91 -48.03 -16.96
CA THR A 2 45.23 -47.24 -15.75
C THR A 2 43.94 -46.69 -15.15
N ALA A 3 43.56 -47.20 -13.97
CA ALA A 3 42.40 -46.75 -13.23
C ALA A 3 42.62 -45.30 -12.74
N ARG A 4 41.78 -44.38 -13.22
CA ARG A 4 41.78 -42.98 -12.80
C ARG A 4 41.24 -42.93 -11.36
N ARG A 5 42.03 -42.43 -10.40
CA ARG A 5 41.56 -42.27 -9.02
C ARG A 5 40.41 -41.24 -9.02
N PRO A 6 39.27 -41.52 -8.35
CA PRO A 6 38.23 -40.53 -8.19
C PRO A 6 38.77 -39.37 -7.35
N SER A 7 38.60 -38.15 -7.87
CA SER A 7 38.85 -36.92 -7.11
C SER A 7 37.79 -36.85 -6.01
N ALA A 8 38.22 -37.03 -4.75
CA ALA A 8 37.37 -36.85 -3.60
C ALA A 8 37.58 -35.44 -3.03
N PHE A 9 36.49 -34.71 -2.80
CA PHE A 9 36.50 -33.38 -2.21
C PHE A 9 36.93 -33.47 -0.73
N THR A 10 37.77 -32.54 -0.27
CA THR A 10 38.15 -32.50 1.14
C THR A 10 37.10 -31.75 1.97
N LEU A 11 36.95 -32.14 3.24
CA LEU A 11 36.08 -31.43 4.18
C LEU A 11 36.51 -29.97 4.35
N ILE A 12 37.81 -29.69 4.31
CA ILE A 12 38.34 -28.33 4.45
C ILE A 12 37.99 -27.46 3.24
N GLU A 13 38.01 -27.99 2.02
CA GLU A 13 37.57 -27.26 0.83
C GLU A 13 36.09 -26.87 0.93
N LEU A 14 35.23 -27.79 1.39
CA LEU A 14 33.81 -27.48 1.60
C LEU A 14 33.63 -26.41 2.67
N LEU A 15 34.36 -26.50 3.78
CA LEU A 15 34.25 -25.56 4.91
C LEU A 15 34.65 -24.13 4.50
N ILE A 16 35.73 -23.97 3.73
CA ILE A 16 36.16 -22.65 3.26
C ILE A 16 35.11 -22.05 2.32
N VAL A 17 34.52 -22.85 1.43
CA VAL A 17 33.48 -22.39 0.50
C VAL A 17 32.25 -21.88 1.26
N VAL A 18 31.76 -22.63 2.24
CA VAL A 18 30.59 -22.21 3.04
C VAL A 18 30.92 -20.97 3.88
N ALA A 19 32.14 -20.86 4.42
CA ALA A 19 32.57 -19.68 5.17
C ALA A 19 32.55 -18.41 4.30
N ILE A 20 33.07 -18.49 3.06
CA ILE A 20 33.05 -17.36 2.13
C ILE A 20 31.61 -16.98 1.74
N ILE A 21 30.75 -17.96 1.44
CA ILE A 21 29.34 -17.72 1.12
C ILE A 21 28.62 -17.03 2.30
N ALA A 22 28.89 -17.45 3.54
CA ALA A 22 28.29 -16.84 4.73
C ALA A 22 28.68 -15.36 4.89
N ILE A 23 29.95 -15.00 4.65
CA ILE A 23 30.43 -13.61 4.70
C ILE A 23 29.76 -12.76 3.62
N LEU A 24 29.68 -13.28 2.38
CA LEU A 24 29.03 -12.56 1.28
C LEU A 24 27.53 -12.37 1.54
N ALA A 25 26.85 -13.41 2.04
CA ALA A 25 25.43 -13.34 2.37
C ALA A 25 25.16 -12.33 3.48
N ALA A 26 26.00 -12.25 4.51
CA ALA A 26 25.84 -11.31 5.62
C ALA A 26 25.81 -9.83 5.16
N ILE A 27 26.58 -9.49 4.13
CA ILE A 27 26.62 -8.13 3.55
C ILE A 27 25.50 -7.94 2.52
N ALA A 28 25.24 -8.95 1.69
CA ALA A 28 24.31 -8.83 0.58
C ALA A 28 22.84 -8.81 1.02
N VAL A 29 22.46 -9.63 2.02
CA VAL A 29 21.06 -9.78 2.48
C VAL A 29 20.44 -8.45 2.95
N PRO A 30 21.03 -7.66 3.88
CA PRO A 30 20.40 -6.42 4.32
C PRO A 30 20.25 -5.38 3.19
N ASN A 31 21.23 -5.32 2.28
CA ASN A 31 21.16 -4.43 1.12
C ASN A 31 20.05 -4.87 0.15
N PHE A 32 19.92 -6.18 -0.09
CA PHE A 32 18.87 -6.75 -0.93
C PHE A 32 17.47 -6.46 -0.37
N LEU A 33 17.27 -6.62 0.94
CA LEU A 33 16.00 -6.28 1.60
C LEU A 33 15.66 -4.79 1.43
N THR A 34 16.67 -3.92 1.50
CA THR A 34 16.50 -2.48 1.26
C THR A 34 16.13 -2.14 -0.17
N ALA A 35 16.80 -2.75 -1.13
CA ALA A 35 16.46 -2.60 -2.54
C ALA A 35 15.03 -3.10 -2.84
N GLN A 36 14.61 -4.21 -2.22
CA GLN A 36 13.26 -4.75 -2.40
C GLN A 36 12.17 -3.80 -1.90
N VAL A 37 12.35 -3.19 -0.73
CA VAL A 37 11.39 -2.21 -0.20
C VAL A 37 11.29 -0.99 -1.11
N ARG A 38 12.42 -0.43 -1.54
CA ARG A 38 12.44 0.71 -2.48
C ARG A 38 11.74 0.38 -3.79
N ALA A 39 11.94 -0.82 -4.32
CA ALA A 39 11.25 -1.27 -5.52
C ALA A 39 9.72 -1.38 -5.32
N ARG A 40 9.26 -1.80 -4.13
CA ARG A 40 7.83 -1.81 -3.81
C ARG A 40 7.25 -0.40 -3.66
N VAL A 41 7.97 0.54 -3.02
CA VAL A 41 7.53 1.94 -2.94
C VAL A 41 7.41 2.56 -4.35
N ALA A 42 8.43 2.38 -5.19
CA ALA A 42 8.40 2.85 -6.58
C ALA A 42 7.23 2.23 -7.38
N ARG A 43 6.89 0.96 -7.10
CA ARG A 43 5.71 0.33 -7.67
C ARG A 43 4.42 1.00 -7.19
N VAL A 44 4.30 1.28 -5.89
CA VAL A 44 3.13 2.00 -5.33
C VAL A 44 2.94 3.34 -6.01
N GLU A 45 3.99 4.13 -6.20
CA GLU A 45 3.92 5.42 -6.87
C GLU A 45 3.45 5.30 -8.33
N GLY A 46 3.95 4.30 -9.06
CA GLY A 46 3.50 4.02 -10.43
C GLY A 46 2.05 3.53 -10.51
N ASP A 47 1.64 2.71 -9.54
CA ASP A 47 0.28 2.22 -9.40
C ASP A 47 -0.69 3.38 -9.05
N PHE A 48 -0.28 4.32 -8.20
CA PHE A 48 -1.03 5.55 -7.93
C PHE A 48 -1.22 6.39 -9.19
N HIS A 49 -0.15 6.60 -9.97
CA HIS A 49 -0.27 7.33 -11.24
C HIS A 49 -1.26 6.65 -12.20
N THR A 50 -1.22 5.33 -12.29
CA THR A 50 -2.17 4.55 -13.09
C THR A 50 -3.61 4.73 -12.61
N LEU A 51 -3.83 4.71 -11.29
CA LEU A 51 -5.14 4.95 -10.70
C LEU A 51 -5.62 6.38 -11.00
N PHE A 52 -4.74 7.38 -10.91
CA PHE A 52 -5.08 8.77 -11.19
C PHE A 52 -5.50 8.98 -12.64
N LEU A 53 -4.79 8.37 -13.59
CA LEU A 53 -5.16 8.40 -14.99
C LEU A 53 -6.52 7.72 -15.23
N ALA A 54 -6.81 6.62 -14.54
CA ALA A 54 -8.09 5.93 -14.64
C ALA A 54 -9.25 6.79 -14.09
N VAL A 55 -9.04 7.44 -12.94
CA VAL A 55 -9.98 8.40 -12.34
C VAL A 55 -10.24 9.57 -13.28
N GLU A 56 -9.18 10.18 -13.84
CA GLU A 56 -9.32 11.30 -14.76
C GLU A 56 -9.98 10.91 -16.09
N SER A 57 -9.65 9.76 -16.65
CA SER A 57 -10.28 9.26 -17.87
C SER A 57 -11.77 8.99 -17.64
N TYR A 58 -12.11 8.36 -16.52
CA TYR A 58 -13.51 8.19 -16.11
C TYR A 58 -14.22 9.54 -15.96
N ARG A 59 -13.52 10.54 -15.40
CA ARG A 59 -14.06 11.89 -15.18
C ARG A 59 -14.38 12.61 -16.48
N VAL A 60 -13.57 12.41 -17.52
CA VAL A 60 -13.82 12.97 -18.86
C VAL A 60 -15.10 12.37 -19.46
N ASP A 61 -15.30 11.06 -19.33
CA ASP A 61 -16.43 10.36 -19.96
C ASP A 61 -17.75 10.50 -19.19
N ASN A 62 -17.71 10.58 -17.86
CA ASN A 62 -18.90 10.51 -17.01
C ASN A 62 -19.17 11.81 -16.22
N GLY A 63 -18.31 12.82 -16.37
CA GLY A 63 -18.36 14.04 -15.56
C GLY A 63 -17.61 13.90 -14.23
N LEU A 64 -17.81 14.85 -13.32
CA LEU A 64 -17.05 14.89 -12.05
C LEU A 64 -17.29 13.62 -11.21
N ILE A 65 -16.21 12.92 -10.86
CA ILE A 65 -16.22 12.03 -9.70
C ILE A 65 -16.38 12.93 -8.48
N SER A 66 -17.56 12.90 -7.88
CA SER A 66 -17.78 13.55 -6.60
C SER A 66 -17.15 12.72 -5.48
N ALA A 67 -16.92 13.31 -4.32
CA ALA A 67 -16.57 12.51 -3.14
C ALA A 67 -17.59 11.41 -2.82
N ASN A 68 -18.86 11.62 -3.19
CA ASN A 68 -19.88 10.59 -3.03
C ASN A 68 -19.63 9.40 -3.97
N ASP A 69 -19.13 9.65 -5.19
CA ASP A 69 -18.73 8.59 -6.11
C ASP A 69 -17.47 7.88 -5.62
N ILE A 70 -16.53 8.59 -5.00
CA ILE A 70 -15.39 7.97 -4.33
C ILE A 70 -15.88 7.05 -3.22
N PHE A 71 -16.73 7.52 -2.30
CA PHE A 71 -17.30 6.68 -1.25
C PHE A 71 -18.13 5.51 -1.76
N THR A 72 -18.84 5.69 -2.86
CA THR A 72 -19.79 4.70 -3.37
C THR A 72 -19.11 3.68 -4.28
N TYR A 73 -18.01 4.04 -4.95
CA TYR A 73 -17.42 3.19 -5.99
C TYR A 73 -15.95 2.90 -5.82
N VAL A 74 -15.18 3.82 -5.20
CA VAL A 74 -13.70 3.78 -5.13
C VAL A 74 -13.19 3.55 -3.70
N HIS A 75 -14.03 3.70 -2.69
CA HIS A 75 -13.78 3.43 -1.28
C HIS A 75 -14.80 2.40 -0.75
N LYS A 76 -15.02 1.34 -1.54
CA LYS A 76 -15.74 0.16 -1.11
C LYS A 76 -14.73 -0.84 -0.58
N HIS A 77 -14.56 -0.94 0.74
CA HIS A 77 -13.79 -1.98 1.44
C HIS A 77 -14.30 -3.39 1.09
N THR A 78 -14.08 -3.78 -0.14
CA THR A 78 -14.65 -4.91 -0.85
C THR A 78 -13.63 -5.35 -1.89
N PRO A 79 -13.67 -6.61 -2.36
CA PRO A 79 -12.78 -7.06 -3.42
C PRO A 79 -12.93 -6.29 -4.74
N HIS A 80 -13.97 -5.47 -4.89
CA HIS A 80 -14.36 -4.81 -6.14
C HIS A 80 -14.24 -3.29 -6.08
N GLN A 81 -13.42 -2.76 -5.17
CA GLN A 81 -13.24 -1.32 -4.94
C GLN A 81 -12.84 -0.52 -6.20
N HIS A 82 -12.27 -1.14 -7.23
CA HIS A 82 -11.90 -0.45 -8.48
C HIS A 82 -12.75 -0.90 -9.68
N ALA A 83 -13.89 -1.56 -9.43
CA ALA A 83 -14.72 -2.13 -10.49
C ALA A 83 -15.22 -1.09 -11.51
N ILE A 84 -15.44 0.15 -11.06
CA ILE A 84 -15.85 1.27 -11.93
C ILE A 84 -14.81 1.64 -12.99
N PHE A 85 -13.54 1.32 -12.74
CA PHE A 85 -12.44 1.57 -13.68
C PHE A 85 -12.13 0.38 -14.58
N THR A 86 -12.67 -0.80 -14.28
CA THR A 86 -12.44 -2.02 -15.06
C THR A 86 -13.67 -2.46 -15.85
N THR A 87 -14.87 -2.11 -15.38
CA THR A 87 -16.16 -2.54 -15.95
C THR A 87 -17.26 -1.47 -15.77
N PRO A 88 -18.18 -1.28 -16.73
CA PRO A 88 -18.24 -1.94 -18.04
C PRO A 88 -17.26 -1.35 -19.07
N ILE A 89 -16.84 -0.09 -18.89
CA ILE A 89 -15.81 0.56 -19.70
C ILE A 89 -14.48 0.45 -18.97
N LYS A 90 -13.42 0.17 -19.73
CA LYS A 90 -12.10 -0.16 -19.19
C LYS A 90 -11.19 1.08 -19.20
N TYR A 91 -11.08 1.72 -18.04
CA TYR A 91 -10.15 2.84 -17.78
C TYR A 91 -8.80 2.38 -17.22
N MET A 92 -8.74 1.16 -16.66
CA MET A 92 -7.51 0.52 -16.21
C MET A 92 -7.43 -0.95 -16.62
N SER A 93 -6.21 -1.48 -16.78
CA SER A 93 -5.98 -2.82 -17.34
C SER A 93 -6.42 -3.95 -16.41
N THR A 94 -6.18 -3.77 -15.12
CA THR A 94 -6.45 -4.70 -14.01
C THR A 94 -6.63 -3.90 -12.73
N GLN A 95 -7.26 -4.51 -11.74
CA GLN A 95 -7.27 -3.98 -10.38
C GLN A 95 -5.86 -4.04 -9.78
N LEU A 96 -5.42 -2.92 -9.20
CA LEU A 96 -4.09 -2.78 -8.59
C LEU A 96 -4.11 -3.25 -7.14
N MET A 97 -3.11 -4.04 -6.77
CA MET A 97 -2.95 -4.61 -5.44
C MET A 97 -1.74 -3.96 -4.77
N ASP A 98 -1.92 -3.55 -3.53
CA ASP A 98 -0.86 -2.98 -2.72
C ASP A 98 0.25 -4.05 -2.50
N PRO A 99 1.51 -3.81 -2.96
CA PRO A 99 2.61 -4.73 -2.76
C PRO A 99 3.05 -4.88 -1.29
N PHE A 100 2.58 -4.01 -0.40
CA PHE A 100 2.74 -4.11 1.05
C PHE A 100 1.57 -4.80 1.74
N TYR A 101 0.58 -5.28 0.97
CA TYR A 101 -0.50 -6.11 1.50
C TYR A 101 0.00 -7.48 1.98
N GLU A 102 -0.38 -7.84 3.19
CA GLU A 102 -0.22 -9.18 3.74
C GLU A 102 -1.61 -9.75 4.08
N ARG A 103 -1.95 -10.91 3.48
CA ARG A 103 -3.20 -11.61 3.77
C ARG A 103 -3.31 -11.87 5.28
N ASN A 104 -4.41 -11.41 5.88
CA ASN A 104 -4.81 -11.53 7.30
C ASN A 104 -4.36 -10.42 8.27
N ASN A 105 -3.68 -9.36 7.83
CA ASN A 105 -3.17 -8.37 8.77
C ASN A 105 -3.83 -6.99 8.70
N ILE A 106 -4.61 -6.62 7.69
CA ILE A 106 -5.06 -5.21 7.60
C ILE A 106 -6.36 -4.94 8.35
N VAL A 107 -6.28 -4.09 9.38
CA VAL A 107 -7.41 -3.51 10.13
C VAL A 107 -7.37 -2.00 9.97
N TRP A 108 -8.47 -1.35 9.63
CA TRP A 108 -8.58 0.11 9.77
C TRP A 108 -9.20 0.44 11.13
N ASN A 109 -8.73 1.49 11.80
CA ASN A 109 -9.39 2.06 12.98
C ASN A 109 -9.36 3.59 12.90
N CYS A 110 -10.32 4.17 12.18
CA CYS A 110 -10.49 5.61 12.14
C CYS A 110 -11.42 6.05 13.29
N VAL A 111 -10.84 6.74 14.28
CA VAL A 111 -11.49 7.56 15.31
C VAL A 111 -12.81 7.01 15.87
N GLY A 112 -12.70 6.24 16.96
CA GLY A 112 -13.81 6.03 17.90
C GLY A 112 -14.86 4.99 17.54
N GLY A 113 -14.66 4.20 16.48
CA GLY A 113 -15.54 3.09 16.11
C GLY A 113 -14.78 1.79 15.89
N ASN A 114 -15.25 0.68 16.48
CA ASN A 114 -14.75 -0.68 16.27
C ASN A 114 -15.06 -1.21 14.85
N ILE A 115 -14.64 -0.52 13.78
CA ILE A 115 -14.94 -0.91 12.40
C ILE A 115 -13.68 -1.45 11.73
N TYR A 116 -13.53 -2.77 11.77
CA TYR A 116 -12.46 -3.53 11.13
C TYR A 116 -12.75 -3.72 9.64
N THR A 117 -12.33 -2.81 8.77
CA THR A 117 -12.48 -2.99 7.33
C THR A 117 -11.21 -3.53 6.71
N VAL A 118 -11.29 -4.71 6.08
CA VAL A 118 -10.16 -5.33 5.38
C VAL A 118 -10.12 -4.73 3.96
N THR A 119 -9.03 -4.07 3.56
CA THR A 119 -8.92 -3.50 2.20
C THR A 119 -8.73 -4.53 1.08
N TYR A 120 -8.89 -5.82 1.35
CA TYR A 120 -8.71 -6.91 0.37
C TYR A 120 -7.40 -6.84 -0.46
N GLY A 121 -6.40 -6.12 0.03
CA GLY A 121 -5.13 -5.87 -0.65
C GLY A 121 -5.14 -4.79 -1.70
N LEU A 122 -6.15 -3.93 -1.71
CA LEU A 122 -6.30 -2.82 -2.62
C LEU A 122 -5.83 -1.53 -1.98
N TYR A 123 -5.44 -0.58 -2.82
CA TYR A 123 -5.20 0.79 -2.37
C TYR A 123 -6.46 1.40 -1.80
N HIS A 124 -6.29 2.13 -0.71
CA HIS A 124 -7.38 2.86 -0.09
C HIS A 124 -7.45 4.26 -0.69
N VAL A 125 -8.66 4.76 -0.95
CA VAL A 125 -8.87 6.08 -1.55
C VAL A 125 -9.88 6.85 -0.70
N GLU A 126 -9.52 8.07 -0.32
CA GLU A 126 -10.40 8.98 0.41
C GLU A 126 -10.63 10.26 -0.38
N PRO A 127 -11.85 10.80 -0.44
CA PRO A 127 -12.04 12.13 -0.98
C PRO A 127 -11.40 13.17 -0.06
N MET A 128 -10.91 14.26 -0.63
CA MET A 128 -10.36 15.42 0.09
C MET A 128 -11.22 16.63 -0.22
N ASN A 129 -11.53 17.49 0.74
CA ASN A 129 -12.18 18.75 0.47
C ASN A 129 -11.19 19.74 -0.16
N ASN A 130 -11.67 20.90 -0.62
CA ASN A 130 -10.82 21.92 -1.27
C ASN A 130 -9.75 22.55 -0.33
N GLN A 131 -9.76 22.20 0.96
CA GLN A 131 -8.79 22.63 1.97
C GLN A 131 -7.78 21.52 2.29
N GLY A 132 -7.85 20.37 1.60
CA GLY A 132 -6.97 19.23 1.79
C GLY A 132 -7.28 18.37 3.01
N VAL A 133 -8.46 18.51 3.60
CA VAL A 133 -8.92 17.67 4.72
C VAL A 133 -9.62 16.43 4.15
N VAL A 134 -9.44 15.24 4.72
CA VAL A 134 -10.24 14.04 4.37
C VAL A 134 -11.31 13.76 5.45
N PRO A 135 -12.44 13.09 5.12
CA PRO A 135 -13.58 12.91 6.02
C PRO A 135 -13.27 12.19 7.33
N GLY A 136 -12.34 11.22 7.32
CA GLY A 136 -11.92 10.51 8.52
C GLY A 136 -11.20 11.39 9.57
N TRP A 137 -10.89 12.65 9.23
CA TRP A 137 -10.23 13.63 10.11
C TRP A 137 -11.23 14.52 10.85
N LEU A 138 -12.53 14.26 10.67
CA LEU A 138 -13.62 15.01 11.28
C LEU A 138 -14.30 14.18 12.38
N PRO A 139 -14.76 14.80 13.48
CA PRO A 139 -15.48 14.10 14.53
C PRO A 139 -16.70 13.32 13.99
N ALA A 140 -16.88 12.10 14.48
CA ALA A 140 -18.04 11.25 14.17
C ALA A 140 -19.34 11.98 14.58
N GLY A 141 -20.04 12.56 13.61
CA GLY A 141 -21.24 13.36 13.83
C GLY A 141 -21.42 14.51 12.85
N ASP A 142 -20.36 14.92 12.16
CA ASP A 142 -20.44 16.02 11.20
C ASP A 142 -20.94 15.57 9.82
N LEU A 143 -22.21 15.14 9.74
CA LEU A 143 -22.87 14.75 8.49
C LEU A 143 -22.96 15.90 7.47
N LEU A 144 -22.75 17.15 7.90
CA LEU A 144 -22.74 18.35 7.06
C LEU A 144 -21.45 18.45 6.22
N THR A 145 -20.37 17.79 6.63
CA THR A 145 -19.11 17.77 5.89
C THR A 145 -19.19 17.00 4.58
N ARG A 146 -20.06 15.97 4.45
CA ARG A 146 -20.30 15.29 3.16
C ARG A 146 -20.68 16.28 2.05
N THR A 147 -21.31 17.42 2.36
CA THR A 147 -21.61 18.46 1.37
C THR A 147 -20.36 19.21 0.91
N ALA A 148 -19.40 19.48 1.79
CA ALA A 148 -18.10 20.09 1.44
C ALA A 148 -17.27 19.19 0.53
N TYR A 149 -17.42 17.87 0.67
CA TYR A 149 -16.76 16.87 -0.18
C TYR A 149 -17.51 16.62 -1.50
N LYS A 150 -18.84 16.80 -1.57
CA LYS A 150 -19.62 16.57 -2.82
C LYS A 150 -19.09 17.35 -4.02
N GLN A 151 -18.47 18.51 -3.79
CA GLN A 151 -17.93 19.38 -4.84
C GLN A 151 -16.42 19.26 -5.00
N SER A 152 -15.74 18.51 -4.14
CA SER A 152 -14.31 18.39 -4.18
C SER A 152 -13.88 17.36 -5.22
N LYS A 153 -12.82 17.70 -5.93
CA LYS A 153 -12.21 16.86 -6.97
C LYS A 153 -10.95 16.17 -6.49
N GLN A 154 -10.43 16.61 -5.35
CA GLN A 154 -9.22 16.09 -4.74
C GLN A 154 -9.52 14.79 -4.00
N TYR A 155 -8.54 13.91 -4.01
CA TYR A 155 -8.60 12.65 -3.27
C TYR A 155 -7.19 12.21 -2.88
N LEU A 156 -7.13 11.44 -1.80
CA LEU A 156 -5.95 10.83 -1.24
C LEU A 156 -5.99 9.35 -1.55
N THR A 157 -4.90 8.79 -2.08
CA THR A 157 -4.70 7.35 -2.18
C THR A 157 -3.62 6.93 -1.19
N LEU A 158 -3.83 5.81 -0.50
CA LEU A 158 -2.95 5.31 0.54
C LEU A 158 -2.52 3.87 0.28
N SER A 159 -1.28 3.60 0.61
CA SER A 159 -0.69 2.28 0.76
C SER A 159 -0.14 2.12 2.17
N THR A 160 -0.17 0.89 2.70
CA THR A 160 0.32 0.56 4.06
C THR A 160 1.82 0.79 4.25
N GLY A 161 2.54 0.95 3.14
CA GLY A 161 3.98 1.16 3.15
C GLY A 161 4.79 0.00 3.77
N PRO A 162 6.12 0.16 3.86
CA PRO A 162 6.99 -0.84 4.46
C PRO A 162 6.86 -0.93 5.99
N GLY A 163 6.23 0.06 6.60
CA GLY A 163 6.11 0.22 8.04
C GLY A 163 5.18 -0.74 8.74
N LEU A 164 5.45 -0.91 10.02
CA LEU A 164 4.48 -1.36 11.00
C LEU A 164 4.17 -0.14 11.86
N SER A 165 3.06 0.56 11.61
CA SER A 165 2.50 1.37 12.70
C SER A 165 2.23 0.41 13.87
N PRO A 166 2.71 0.70 15.09
CA PRO A 166 2.49 -0.17 16.24
C PRO A 166 1.01 -0.08 16.63
N VAL A 167 0.26 -1.15 16.38
CA VAL A 167 -1.17 -1.23 16.71
C VAL A 167 -1.37 -2.14 17.92
N PRO A 168 -2.27 -1.81 18.86
CA PRO A 168 -2.71 -2.75 19.88
C PRO A 168 -3.28 -4.03 19.23
N GLN A 169 -2.76 -5.19 19.66
CA GLN A 169 -3.17 -6.50 19.15
C GLN A 169 -4.65 -6.74 19.43
N LEU A 170 -5.46 -6.94 18.39
CA LEU A 170 -6.77 -7.54 18.55
C LEU A 170 -6.59 -9.07 18.55
N ASN A 171 -7.01 -9.75 19.62
CA ASN A 171 -7.06 -11.21 19.71
C ASN A 171 -5.73 -11.93 19.34
N ASN A 172 -4.58 -11.41 19.80
CA ASN A 172 -3.24 -11.97 19.52
C ASN A 172 -2.85 -12.03 18.03
N GLN A 173 -3.54 -11.32 17.14
CA GLN A 173 -3.13 -11.18 15.75
C GLN A 173 -2.28 -9.91 15.58
N LYS A 174 -1.13 -10.04 14.89
CA LYS A 174 -0.30 -8.90 14.49
C LYS A 174 -0.97 -8.18 13.33
N LEU A 175 -1.84 -7.22 13.62
CA LEU A 175 -2.55 -6.46 12.61
C LEU A 175 -1.69 -5.26 12.16
N ARG A 176 -1.59 -5.06 10.85
CA ARG A 176 -1.20 -3.82 10.18
C ARG A 176 -2.41 -2.90 10.19
N VAL A 177 -2.29 -1.70 10.74
CA VAL A 177 -3.31 -0.67 10.54
C VAL A 177 -2.84 0.30 9.49
N ILE A 178 -3.75 0.63 8.58
CA ILE A 178 -3.61 1.82 7.77
C ILE A 178 -4.25 2.91 8.63
N ASP A 179 -3.42 3.71 9.29
CA ASP A 179 -3.88 4.71 10.24
C ASP A 179 -4.15 6.00 9.48
N ALA A 180 -5.37 6.13 8.95
CA ALA A 180 -6.00 7.44 8.90
C ALA A 180 -6.58 7.74 10.30
N PRO A 181 -5.72 8.13 11.26
CA PRO A 181 -6.02 9.39 11.94
C PRO A 181 -4.81 10.33 12.20
N CYS A 182 -3.57 9.97 11.88
CA CYS A 182 -2.39 10.77 12.29
C CYS A 182 -1.09 10.45 11.51
N GLY A 183 -1.22 10.05 10.24
CA GLY A 183 -0.19 9.47 9.39
C GLY A 183 1.16 10.20 9.39
N ILE A 184 2.18 9.48 9.88
CA ILE A 184 3.56 9.77 9.51
C ILE A 184 3.64 9.46 8.02
N VAL A 185 4.01 10.43 7.20
CA VAL A 185 4.22 10.20 5.77
C VAL A 185 5.48 9.37 5.61
N TYR A 186 5.44 8.33 4.79
CA TYR A 186 6.65 7.61 4.40
C TYR A 186 7.65 8.60 3.77
N ASP A 187 8.84 8.68 4.35
CA ASP A 187 9.95 9.46 3.80
C ASP A 187 11.09 8.50 3.41
N LEU A 188 11.57 8.65 2.17
CA LEU A 188 12.66 7.85 1.60
C LEU A 188 13.96 7.93 2.41
N SER A 189 14.20 9.04 3.10
CA SER A 189 15.37 9.25 3.97
C SER A 189 15.38 8.33 5.20
N ASN A 190 14.21 7.82 5.63
CA ASN A 190 14.09 6.85 6.71
C ASN A 190 14.46 5.42 6.28
N GLY A 191 14.81 5.21 5.02
CA GLY A 191 15.23 3.91 4.49
C GLY A 191 14.10 2.88 4.51
N VAL A 192 14.41 1.65 4.98
CA VAL A 192 13.46 0.53 5.05
C VAL A 192 12.52 0.57 6.24
N LEU A 193 12.86 1.34 7.27
CA LEU A 193 12.11 1.39 8.52
C LEU A 193 11.47 2.76 8.61
N SER A 194 10.25 2.85 8.12
CA SER A 194 9.41 4.01 8.34
C SER A 194 8.09 3.51 8.89
N PRO A 195 7.57 4.05 10.00
CA PRO A 195 6.23 3.72 10.49
C PRO A 195 5.12 4.32 9.61
N GLY A 196 5.48 5.02 8.53
CA GLY A 196 4.56 5.80 7.72
C GLY A 196 3.97 5.07 6.52
N ASP A 197 2.78 5.53 6.13
CA ASP A 197 2.06 5.11 4.93
C ASP A 197 2.60 5.86 3.70
N VAL A 198 2.50 5.24 2.52
CA VAL A 198 2.82 5.91 1.26
C VAL A 198 1.54 6.59 0.76
N LEU A 199 1.62 7.91 0.60
CA LEU A 199 0.49 8.75 0.20
C LEU A 199 0.65 9.24 -1.24
N GLY A 200 -0.46 9.23 -1.98
CA GLY A 200 -0.58 9.82 -3.30
C GLY A 200 -1.75 10.79 -3.34
N PHE A 201 -1.51 12.01 -3.81
CA PHE A 201 -2.57 13.00 -3.99
C PHE A 201 -3.02 13.02 -5.44
N GLY A 202 -4.32 12.82 -5.65
CA GLY A 202 -4.93 12.97 -6.96
C GLY A 202 -4.87 14.41 -7.45
N PRO A 203 -4.92 14.64 -8.78
CA PRO A 203 -4.99 15.97 -9.35
C PRO A 203 -6.23 16.76 -8.85
N PRO A 204 -6.14 18.10 -8.81
CA PRO A 204 -7.22 18.98 -8.36
C PRO A 204 -8.37 19.18 -9.38
#